data_AF-A0AAV6I0C9-F1
#
_entry.id   AF-A0AAV6I0C9-F1
#
_cell.length_a   1.000
_cell.length_b   1.000
_cell.length_c   1.000
_cell.angle_alpha   90.00
_cell.angle_beta   90.00
_cell.angle_gamma   90.00
#
_symmetry.space_group_name_H-M   'P 1'
#
loop_
_entity.id
_entity.type
_entity.pdbx_description
1 polymer ?
#
loop_
_entity_poly.entity_id
_entity_poly.type
_entity_poly.pdbx_seq_one_letter_code
_entity_poly.pdbx_strand_id
1 'polypeptide(L)'
;MAEATTRFSSKAITAAFYFAIMGIILTEGQENFLTECRKKLAPGQCGWQIGNELYTGNATVDQQCCSRLVDMGEKCHKELLKNYLSSPDHANVNATEVWQRSDILWSRCSKISAHP
;
A
#
# COMPACT_ATOMS: atom_id res chain seq x y z
N MET A 1 22.97 -21.23 45.94
CA MET A 1 23.35 -21.39 44.51
C MET A 1 22.87 -20.12 43.81
N ALA A 2 23.79 -19.44 43.14
CA ALA A 2 23.74 -18.00 42.90
C ALA A 2 22.50 -17.50 42.14
N GLU A 3 21.84 -16.48 42.71
CA GLU A 3 21.11 -15.47 41.94
C GLU A 3 22.13 -14.73 41.07
N ALA A 4 22.39 -15.27 39.88
CA ALA A 4 23.08 -14.55 38.83
C ALA A 4 22.12 -13.48 38.29
N THR A 5 21.99 -12.40 39.06
CA THR A 5 21.48 -11.10 38.64
C THR A 5 22.09 -10.78 37.27
N THR A 6 21.31 -10.98 36.21
CA THR A 6 21.63 -10.61 34.83
C THR A 6 21.63 -9.09 34.73
N ARG A 7 22.67 -8.47 35.31
CA ARG A 7 22.98 -7.04 35.20
C ARG A 7 23.68 -6.73 33.86
N PHE A 8 23.45 -7.54 32.83
CA PHE A 8 23.81 -7.21 31.46
C PHE A 8 22.71 -6.32 30.88
N SER A 9 22.86 -5.04 31.23
CA SER A 9 22.15 -3.86 30.71
C SER A 9 20.61 -3.94 30.67
N SER A 10 19.97 -3.79 31.83
CA SER A 10 18.53 -3.45 31.94
C SER A 10 18.13 -2.33 30.97
N LYS A 11 19.02 -1.35 30.72
CA LYS A 11 18.80 -0.29 29.72
C LYS A 11 18.72 -0.82 28.29
N ALA A 12 19.55 -1.80 27.91
CA ALA A 12 19.51 -2.41 26.58
C ALA A 12 18.25 -3.28 26.40
N ILE A 13 17.85 -4.03 27.42
CA ILE A 13 16.61 -4.83 27.39
C ILE A 13 15.40 -3.89 27.25
N THR A 14 15.33 -2.86 28.09
CA THR A 14 14.28 -1.85 28.02
C THR A 14 14.27 -1.13 26.67
N ALA A 15 15.44 -0.74 26.13
CA ALA A 15 15.53 -0.15 24.80
C ALA A 15 15.05 -1.11 23.71
N ALA A 16 15.42 -2.39 23.75
CA ALA A 16 14.96 -3.39 22.80
C ALA A 16 13.44 -3.57 22.84
N PHE A 17 12.83 -3.60 24.02
CA PHE A 17 11.37 -3.60 24.17
C PHE A 17 10.75 -2.33 23.59
N TYR A 18 11.32 -1.15 23.86
CA TYR A 18 10.84 0.11 23.27
C TYR A 18 10.92 0.12 21.74
N PHE A 19 12.02 -0.38 21.15
CA PHE A 19 12.15 -0.51 19.70
C PHE A 19 11.15 -1.52 19.12
N ALA A 20 10.93 -2.65 19.80
CA ALA A 20 9.96 -3.65 19.39
C ALA A 20 8.52 -3.09 19.42
N ILE A 21 8.09 -2.44 20.51
CA ILE A 21 6.73 -1.87 20.60
C ILE A 21 6.53 -0.73 19.60
N MET A 22 7.53 0.15 19.42
CA MET A 22 7.45 1.22 18.42
C MET A 22 7.36 0.64 17.01
N GLY A 23 8.12 -0.43 16.73
CA GLY A 23 8.01 -1.19 15.49
C GLY A 23 6.60 -1.73 15.27
N ILE A 24 6.02 -2.40 16.27
CA ILE A 24 4.66 -2.95 16.22
C ILE A 24 3.62 -1.86 15.95
N ILE A 25 3.62 -0.77 16.74
CA ILE A 25 2.66 0.34 16.58
C ILE A 25 2.74 0.97 15.18
N LEU A 26 3.97 1.17 14.66
CA LEU A 26 4.16 1.70 13.32
C LEU A 26 3.58 0.77 12.25
N THR A 27 3.79 -0.54 12.37
CA THR A 27 3.26 -1.53 11.43
C THR A 27 1.73 -1.59 11.44
N GLU A 28 1.10 -1.59 12.62
CA GLU A 28 -0.36 -1.56 12.75
C GLU A 28 -0.96 -0.31 12.11
N GLY A 29 -0.32 0.86 12.32
CA GLY A 29 -0.74 2.11 11.71
C GLY A 29 -0.71 2.07 10.18
N GLN A 30 0.32 1.46 9.59
CA GLN A 30 0.41 1.30 8.13
C GLN A 30 -0.64 0.34 7.60
N GLU A 31 -0.84 -0.81 8.22
CA GLU A 31 -1.85 -1.78 7.77
C GLU A 31 -3.28 -1.23 7.86
N ASN A 32 -3.59 -0.48 8.91
CA ASN A 32 -4.87 0.21 9.03
C ASN A 32 -5.06 1.24 7.91
N PHE A 33 -4.03 2.04 7.63
CA PHE A 33 -4.08 3.00 6.52
C PHE A 33 -4.31 2.31 5.17
N LEU A 34 -3.54 1.25 4.87
CA LEU A 34 -3.69 0.49 3.63
C LEU A 34 -5.07 -0.18 3.54
N THR A 35 -5.60 -0.67 4.65
CA THR A 35 -6.95 -1.26 4.72
C THR A 35 -8.03 -0.25 4.37
N GLU A 36 -7.98 0.96 4.94
CA GLU A 36 -8.92 2.02 4.59
C GLU A 36 -8.78 2.43 3.12
N CYS A 37 -7.57 2.41 2.58
CA CYS A 37 -7.35 2.63 1.16
C CYS A 37 -8.02 1.57 0.27
N ARG A 38 -7.86 0.28 0.58
CA ARG A 38 -8.46 -0.82 -0.18
C ARG A 38 -9.99 -0.74 -0.19
N LYS A 39 -10.61 -0.36 0.94
CA LYS A 39 -12.07 -0.23 1.07
C LYS A 39 -12.67 0.76 0.06
N LYS A 40 -11.94 1.82 -0.30
CA LYS A 40 -12.43 2.83 -1.27
C LYS A 40 -12.58 2.28 -2.69
N LEU A 41 -11.85 1.22 -3.04
CA LEU A 41 -11.90 0.53 -4.33
C LEU A 41 -12.74 -0.77 -4.31
N ALA A 42 -13.24 -1.18 -3.15
CA ALA A 42 -13.99 -2.43 -3.00
C ALA A 42 -15.31 -2.46 -3.80
N PRO A 43 -16.09 -1.36 -3.89
CA PRO A 43 -17.31 -1.37 -4.71
C PRO A 43 -16.99 -1.46 -6.21
N GLY A 44 -17.84 -2.17 -6.96
CA GLY A 44 -17.81 -2.14 -8.44
C GLY A 44 -16.60 -2.79 -9.10
N GLN A 45 -15.88 -3.69 -8.40
CA GLN A 45 -14.69 -4.38 -8.92
C GLN A 45 -13.53 -3.46 -9.33
N CYS A 46 -13.49 -2.22 -8.84
CA CYS A 46 -12.48 -1.26 -9.26
C CYS A 46 -11.06 -1.70 -8.90
N GLY A 47 -10.86 -2.32 -7.73
CA GLY A 47 -9.58 -2.91 -7.37
C GLY A 47 -9.08 -3.93 -8.40
N TRP A 48 -9.97 -4.75 -8.96
CA TRP A 48 -9.63 -5.72 -9.99
C TRP A 48 -9.31 -5.06 -11.34
N GLN A 49 -10.15 -4.12 -11.80
CA GLN A 49 -9.91 -3.42 -13.07
C GLN A 49 -8.58 -2.66 -13.05
N ILE A 50 -8.32 -1.93 -11.96
CA ILE A 50 -7.08 -1.17 -11.76
C ILE A 50 -5.90 -2.13 -11.69
N GLY A 51 -5.96 -3.18 -10.86
CA GLY A 51 -4.89 -4.16 -10.75
C GLY A 51 -4.56 -4.83 -12.09
N ASN A 52 -5.58 -5.17 -12.87
CA ASN A 52 -5.40 -5.80 -14.17
C ASN A 52 -4.79 -4.83 -15.21
N GLU A 53 -5.15 -3.54 -15.18
CA GLU A 53 -4.53 -2.53 -16.02
C GLU A 53 -3.05 -2.34 -15.66
N LEU A 54 -2.72 -2.30 -14.37
CA LEU A 54 -1.34 -2.19 -13.92
C LEU A 54 -0.51 -3.42 -14.34
N TYR A 55 -1.07 -4.62 -14.23
CA TYR A 55 -0.39 -5.87 -14.54
C TYR A 55 -0.27 -6.15 -16.06
N THR A 56 -1.32 -5.88 -16.84
CA THR A 56 -1.37 -6.22 -18.27
C THR A 56 -1.18 -5.04 -19.22
N GLY A 57 -1.46 -3.82 -18.77
CA GLY A 57 -1.43 -2.60 -19.59
C GLY A 57 -2.54 -2.49 -20.64
N ASN A 58 -3.46 -3.46 -20.68
CA ASN A 58 -4.47 -3.60 -21.73
C ASN A 58 -5.88 -3.76 -21.17
N ALA A 59 -6.10 -3.40 -19.89
CA ALA A 59 -7.39 -3.56 -19.25
C ALA A 59 -8.16 -2.23 -19.28
N THR A 60 -9.47 -2.32 -19.51
CA THR A 60 -10.32 -1.14 -19.42
C THR A 60 -10.65 -0.87 -17.96
N VAL A 61 -10.38 0.37 -17.51
CA VAL A 61 -10.89 0.91 -16.25
C VAL A 61 -12.03 1.86 -16.59
N ASP A 62 -13.23 1.55 -16.12
CA ASP A 62 -14.42 2.34 -16.43
C ASP A 62 -14.42 3.72 -15.72
N GLN A 63 -15.34 4.60 -16.14
CA GLN A 63 -15.45 5.95 -15.58
C GLN A 63 -15.75 5.94 -14.07
N GLN A 64 -16.55 4.99 -13.59
CA GLN A 64 -16.89 4.90 -12.17
C GLN A 64 -15.65 4.53 -11.35
N CYS A 65 -14.84 3.60 -11.83
CA CYS A 65 -13.60 3.20 -11.19
C CYS A 65 -12.52 4.26 -11.31
N CYS A 66 -12.49 5.02 -12.40
CA CYS A 66 -11.64 6.21 -12.49
C CYS A 66 -12.03 7.29 -11.47
N SER A 67 -13.32 7.57 -11.27
CA SER A 67 -13.77 8.49 -10.20
C SER A 67 -13.28 8.01 -8.84
N ARG A 68 -13.53 6.74 -8.50
CA ARG A 68 -13.11 6.17 -7.20
C ARG A 68 -11.59 6.19 -7.00
N LEU A 69 -10.81 5.92 -8.05
CA LEU A 69 -9.35 5.99 -8.01
C LEU A 69 -8.88 7.41 -7.70
N VAL A 70 -9.49 8.43 -8.29
CA VAL A 70 -9.13 9.83 -8.01
C VAL A 70 -9.61 10.22 -6.61
N ASP A 71 -10.84 9.88 -6.25
CA ASP A 71 -11.48 10.21 -4.97
C ASP A 71 -10.76 9.55 -3.77
N MET A 72 -10.12 8.38 -3.95
CA MET A 72 -9.34 7.77 -2.87
C MET A 72 -8.10 8.59 -2.51
N GLY A 73 -7.59 9.39 -3.44
CA GLY A 73 -6.42 10.26 -3.30
C GLY A 73 -5.11 9.60 -3.71
N GLU A 74 -4.19 10.41 -4.26
CA GLU A 74 -2.94 9.93 -4.88
C GLU A 74 -2.04 9.18 -3.89
N LYS A 75 -1.96 9.66 -2.64
CA LYS A 75 -1.21 8.98 -1.58
C LYS A 75 -1.72 7.55 -1.36
N CYS A 76 -3.03 7.39 -1.35
CA CYS A 76 -3.69 6.12 -1.10
C CYS A 76 -3.40 5.13 -2.24
N HIS A 77 -3.47 5.61 -3.48
CA HIS A 77 -3.08 4.86 -4.68
C HIS A 77 -1.60 4.43 -4.66
N LYS A 78 -0.68 5.37 -4.41
CA LYS A 78 0.77 5.11 -4.39
C LYS A 78 1.19 4.13 -3.29
N GLU A 79 0.64 4.25 -2.09
CA GLU A 79 0.96 3.32 -1.00
C GLU A 79 0.38 1.93 -1.23
N LEU A 80 -0.82 1.80 -1.81
CA LEU A 80 -1.33 0.50 -2.23
C LEU A 80 -0.44 -0.15 -3.28
N LEU A 81 0.02 0.61 -4.28
CA LEU A 81 0.91 0.09 -5.30
C LEU A 81 2.28 -0.31 -4.72
N LYS A 82 2.85 0.50 -3.83
CA LYS A 82 4.08 0.16 -3.11
C LYS A 82 3.91 -1.12 -2.31
N ASN A 83 2.82 -1.25 -1.55
CA ASN A 83 2.49 -2.46 -0.80
C ASN A 83 2.37 -3.67 -1.74
N TYR A 84 1.66 -3.53 -2.85
CA TYR A 84 1.54 -4.57 -3.87
C TYR A 84 2.92 -5.02 -4.38
N LEU A 85 3.76 -4.09 -4.84
CA LEU A 85 5.09 -4.41 -5.38
C LEU A 85 6.07 -4.94 -4.32
N SER A 86 5.83 -4.69 -3.03
CA SER A 86 6.62 -5.27 -1.94
C SER A 86 6.27 -6.72 -1.60
N SER A 87 5.13 -7.23 -2.10
CA SER A 87 4.73 -8.62 -1.87
C SER A 87 5.66 -9.59 -2.62
N PRO A 88 6.10 -10.69 -1.98
CA PRO A 88 6.83 -11.76 -2.66
C PRO A 88 6.10 -12.33 -3.89
N ASP A 89 4.76 -12.32 -3.88
CA ASP A 89 3.92 -12.78 -5.00
C ASP A 89 4.14 -11.95 -6.28
N HIS A 90 4.72 -10.75 -6.14
CA HIS A 90 4.96 -9.81 -7.23
C HIS A 90 6.45 -9.55 -7.49
N ALA A 91 7.34 -10.39 -6.94
CA ALA A 91 8.78 -10.25 -7.09
C ALA A 91 9.27 -10.35 -8.57
N ASN A 92 8.52 -11.04 -9.42
CA ASN A 92 8.85 -11.21 -10.85
C ASN A 92 8.28 -10.11 -11.75
N VAL A 93 7.54 -9.16 -11.19
CA VAL A 93 6.92 -8.08 -11.96
C VAL A 93 7.93 -6.95 -12.16
N ASN A 94 7.96 -6.37 -13.36
CA ASN A 94 8.77 -5.18 -13.62
C ASN A 94 8.18 -3.96 -12.91
N ALA A 95 8.69 -3.67 -11.71
CA ALA A 95 8.19 -2.57 -10.88
C ALA A 95 8.20 -1.22 -11.62
N THR A 96 9.23 -0.93 -12.41
CA THR A 96 9.33 0.33 -13.17
C THR A 96 8.19 0.46 -14.17
N GLU A 97 7.89 -0.61 -14.90
CA GLU A 97 6.80 -0.62 -15.87
C GLU A 97 5.43 -0.47 -15.20
N VAL A 98 5.21 -1.14 -14.07
CA VAL A 98 3.97 -1.00 -13.29
C VAL A 98 3.79 0.42 -12.76
N TRP A 99 4.86 1.06 -12.27
CA TRP A 99 4.83 2.47 -11.86
C TRP A 99 4.49 3.39 -13.02
N GLN A 100 5.09 3.19 -14.21
CA GLN A 100 4.77 3.98 -15.39
C GLN A 100 3.30 3.84 -15.79
N ARG A 101 2.77 2.61 -15.82
CA ARG A 101 1.35 2.35 -16.10
C ARG A 101 0.43 2.99 -15.07
N SER A 102 0.85 2.96 -13.79
CA SER A 102 0.15 3.60 -12.69
C SER A 102 0.02 5.11 -12.85
N ASP A 103 1.10 5.78 -13.23
CA ASP A 103 1.10 7.23 -13.48
C ASP A 103 0.23 7.60 -14.70
N ILE A 104 0.29 6.78 -15.77
CA ILE A 104 -0.55 6.95 -16.95
C ILE A 104 -2.04 6.79 -16.58
N LEU A 105 -2.40 5.74 -15.84
CA LEU A 105 -3.75 5.48 -15.38
C LEU A 105 -4.26 6.63 -14.50
N TRP A 106 -3.45 7.09 -13.54
CA TRP A 106 -3.79 8.20 -12.66
C TRP A 106 -4.08 9.48 -13.47
N SER A 107 -3.21 9.81 -14.42
CA SER A 107 -3.39 10.97 -15.31
C SER A 107 -4.66 10.86 -16.16
N ARG A 108 -4.92 9.68 -16.73
CA ARG A 108 -6.13 9.38 -17.50
C ARG A 108 -7.39 9.56 -16.66
N CYS A 109 -7.45 8.92 -15.50
CA CYS A 109 -8.60 8.99 -14.62
C CYS A 109 -8.82 10.40 -14.05
N SER A 110 -7.76 11.14 -13.73
CA SER A 110 -7.87 12.53 -13.27
C SER A 110 -8.57 13.43 -14.31
N LYS A 111 -8.32 13.21 -15.60
CA LYS A 111 -8.98 13.96 -16.68
C LYS A 111 -10.46 13.60 -16.82
N ILE A 112 -10.77 12.31 -16.73
CA ILE A 112 -12.14 11.77 -16.79
C ILE A 112 -12.97 12.33 -15.62
N SER A 113 -12.45 12.25 -14.40
CA SER A 113 -13.15 12.70 -13.20
C SER A 113 -13.33 14.22 -13.11
N ALA A 114 -12.50 14.99 -13.83
CA ALA A 114 -12.64 16.45 -13.91
C ALA A 114 -13.75 16.91 -14.88
N HIS A 115 -14.27 16.02 -15.73
CA HIS A 115 -15.36 16.28 -16.68
C HIS A 115 -16.44 15.19 -16.52
N PRO A 116 -17.23 15.24 -15.43
CA PRO A 116 -18.18 14.18 -15.07
C PRO A 116 -19.28 13.97 -16.11
#